data_AF-A0A137P7K3-F1
#
_entry.id   AF-A0A137P7K3-F1
#
_cell.length_a   1.000
_cell.length_b   1.000
_cell.length_c   1.000
_cell.angle_alpha   90.00
_cell.angle_beta   90.00
_cell.angle_gamma   90.00
#
_symmetry.space_group_name_H-M   'P 1'
#
loop_
_entity.id
_entity.type
_entity.pdbx_description
1 polymer ?
#
loop_
_entity_poly.entity_id
_entity_poly.type
_entity_poly.pdbx_seq_one_letter_code
_entity_poly.pdbx_strand_id
1 'polypeptide(L)'
;MYNIDDDIGTLSEGNDSEKCLYKNVKTKNSDSGHLKEYQKEDTFIESTKPKTILSEESSLKVNNQYTIEHLVKLDKESNLECVALSSSTIKDKQLRDCAMLIYPHVKCLTKYLKEDNLIGPTKARKLMREEIGLDLSVQTVNKYLKMLREKLGPEYSNLDPSVIKNRQLDDLAKFKNLHLECLKEYLKEDSFIGPTEANRKLKKDTSLEVSVSTVRKAMSNLRKEMGLEYSKLDQSTINSRRLADRSKLKDFHLECLKKILKESDSIGSAKARDILYQETDLYVSIPTIYRHLKALKKEMGIENPNIDQSTVKSRRPGCRTKFKDLHLECLRNYLVKDRFIGPAEAKNRIQEDTGLEIGLSTIQKAMTKLRKEMNIERASLDQSAVKNRELKDRAKLKDSHLECLKKYLNEDILIGPTESRNRLQEETNLKISVYAVKRAMLKLRKEINVEYANLDTSSVKDRQSKHRSKLKDAHLALLRKYLARDNFIGPTKAWNLLHEETSLEVHVSTIQRAMKKLRIDMGLEISSLDSSMRNAKSTKQAKLKVSQLKRLKKYLKDDEFIGPMEARNRFEEETGIRLTISNMREYLINIKEKSYNIN
;
A
#
# COMPACT_ATOMS: atom_id res chain seq x y z
N MET A 1 25.94 -7.44 64.80
CA MET A 1 25.77 -8.70 65.56
C MET A 1 24.65 -8.48 66.56
N TYR A 2 23.45 -8.95 66.25
CA TYR A 2 22.44 -9.42 67.21
C TYR A 2 21.49 -10.30 66.40
N ASN A 3 21.59 -11.60 66.65
CA ASN A 3 20.76 -12.66 66.10
C ASN A 3 19.43 -12.67 66.85
N ILE A 4 18.34 -12.88 66.12
CA ILE A 4 17.13 -13.51 66.66
C ILE A 4 16.67 -14.48 65.58
N ASP A 5 17.01 -15.74 65.79
CA ASP A 5 16.31 -16.89 65.26
C ASP A 5 15.02 -17.05 66.08
N ASP A 6 13.92 -17.43 65.44
CA ASP A 6 13.00 -18.43 65.99
C ASP A 6 12.12 -19.01 64.88
N ASP A 7 12.23 -20.33 64.79
CA ASP A 7 11.45 -21.30 64.02
C ASP A 7 10.02 -21.48 64.59
N ILE A 8 9.28 -22.42 63.96
CA ILE A 8 7.92 -22.96 64.22
C ILE A 8 6.94 -22.47 63.13
N GLY A 9 6.25 -23.27 62.34
CA GLY A 9 6.00 -24.71 62.33
C GLY A 9 4.66 -24.98 61.60
N THR A 10 4.75 -25.68 60.46
CA THR A 10 3.87 -26.72 59.88
C THR A 10 2.32 -26.75 60.04
N LEU A 11 1.66 -27.11 58.91
CA LEU A 11 0.33 -27.74 58.68
C LEU A 11 -0.88 -26.79 58.79
N SER A 12 -1.95 -26.85 57.97
CA SER A 12 -2.68 -28.01 57.42
C SER A 12 -3.47 -27.72 56.10
N GLU A 13 -3.91 -28.81 55.43
CA GLU A 13 -5.17 -29.02 54.67
C GLU A 13 -5.48 -28.14 53.41
N GLY A 14 -5.68 -28.68 52.21
CA GLY A 14 -6.49 -29.84 51.84
C GLY A 14 -7.86 -29.35 51.35
N ASN A 15 -8.09 -29.33 50.04
CA ASN A 15 -9.44 -29.30 49.45
C ASN A 15 -9.41 -29.74 47.98
N ASP A 16 -9.62 -31.05 47.79
CA ASP A 16 -10.11 -31.67 46.56
C ASP A 16 -11.64 -31.82 46.66
N SER A 17 -12.35 -31.24 45.70
CA SER A 17 -13.71 -31.61 45.25
C SER A 17 -13.96 -30.74 44.00
N GLU A 18 -14.58 -31.16 42.90
CA GLU A 18 -15.67 -32.10 42.77
C GLU A 18 -15.84 -32.55 41.30
N LYS A 19 -16.43 -33.74 41.16
CA LYS A 19 -16.78 -34.44 39.91
C LYS A 19 -17.87 -33.69 39.12
N CYS A 20 -17.86 -33.86 37.79
CA CYS A 20 -19.07 -33.97 36.98
C CYS A 20 -18.82 -34.88 35.75
N LEU A 21 -19.32 -36.10 35.85
CA LEU A 21 -19.59 -37.04 34.77
C LEU A 21 -20.84 -36.58 34.00
N TYR A 22 -20.85 -36.65 32.65
CA TYR A 22 -22.05 -37.12 31.94
C TYR A 22 -21.72 -37.85 30.63
N LYS A 23 -22.60 -38.82 30.37
CA LYS A 23 -22.50 -40.02 29.53
C LYS A 23 -22.54 -39.80 28.01
N ASN A 24 -21.81 -40.69 27.33
CA ASN A 24 -22.12 -41.43 26.10
C ASN A 24 -23.53 -41.28 25.49
N VAL A 25 -23.58 -41.08 24.17
CA VAL A 25 -24.58 -41.72 23.27
C VAL A 25 -23.87 -42.25 22.03
N LYS A 26 -24.13 -43.51 21.72
CA LYS A 26 -23.60 -44.32 20.62
C LYS A 26 -24.79 -45.01 19.96
N THR A 27 -25.02 -44.79 18.66
CA THR A 27 -25.90 -45.59 17.77
C THR A 27 -25.39 -45.37 16.34
N LYS A 28 -24.66 -46.30 15.71
CA LYS A 28 -25.06 -47.50 14.95
C LYS A 28 -26.04 -47.24 13.77
N ASN A 29 -25.47 -47.42 12.57
CA ASN A 29 -25.91 -48.13 11.36
C ASN A 29 -27.37 -48.02 10.86
N SER A 30 -27.52 -47.76 9.56
CA SER A 30 -28.08 -48.74 8.61
C SER A 30 -27.99 -48.27 7.15
N ASP A 31 -27.57 -49.20 6.31
CA ASP A 31 -27.59 -49.22 4.84
C ASP A 31 -28.99 -49.03 4.23
N SER A 32 -29.05 -48.58 2.97
CA SER A 32 -29.76 -49.30 1.89
C SER A 32 -29.60 -48.53 0.57
N GLY A 33 -29.06 -49.18 -0.46
CA GLY A 33 -29.09 -48.70 -1.84
C GLY A 33 -30.40 -49.02 -2.55
N HIS A 34 -30.62 -48.40 -3.72
CA HIS A 34 -31.19 -49.08 -4.88
C HIS A 34 -31.05 -48.26 -6.17
N LEU A 35 -30.78 -49.00 -7.25
CA LEU A 35 -30.79 -48.60 -8.65
C LEU A 35 -32.16 -48.06 -9.10
N LYS A 36 -32.17 -47.25 -10.16
CA LYS A 36 -32.97 -47.54 -11.37
C LYS A 36 -32.47 -46.74 -12.58
N GLU A 37 -32.12 -47.51 -13.62
CA GLU A 37 -32.08 -47.12 -15.03
C GLU A 37 -33.46 -46.64 -15.50
N TYR A 38 -33.49 -45.73 -16.46
CA TYR A 38 -34.49 -45.71 -17.53
C TYR A 38 -33.86 -45.20 -18.83
N GLN A 39 -33.99 -46.02 -19.87
CA GLN A 39 -33.69 -45.73 -21.28
C GLN A 39 -34.90 -45.09 -21.98
N LYS A 40 -34.63 -44.69 -23.25
CA LYS A 40 -35.54 -44.45 -24.39
C LYS A 40 -36.20 -43.06 -24.44
N GLU A 41 -36.36 -42.39 -25.59
CA GLU A 41 -36.55 -42.90 -26.96
C GLU A 41 -36.24 -41.81 -28.02
N ASP A 42 -35.93 -42.25 -29.23
CA ASP A 42 -35.74 -41.47 -30.45
C ASP A 42 -37.02 -40.77 -30.94
N THR A 43 -36.88 -39.68 -31.72
CA THR A 43 -37.75 -39.45 -32.88
C THR A 43 -37.12 -38.48 -33.89
N PHE A 44 -37.10 -38.97 -35.12
CA PHE A 44 -36.69 -38.36 -36.38
C PHE A 44 -37.92 -37.70 -37.05
N ILE A 45 -37.70 -36.72 -37.96
CA ILE A 45 -38.44 -36.37 -39.20
C ILE A 45 -37.92 -34.97 -39.64
N GLU A 46 -37.08 -34.89 -40.69
CA GLU A 46 -37.42 -34.63 -42.11
C GLU A 46 -37.67 -33.13 -42.42
N SER A 47 -36.68 -32.43 -42.96
CA SER A 47 -36.48 -32.10 -44.40
C SER A 47 -37.39 -31.00 -44.96
N THR A 48 -36.77 -29.93 -45.48
CA THR A 48 -37.09 -29.26 -46.77
C THR A 48 -36.11 -28.11 -47.03
N LYS A 49 -35.39 -28.20 -48.16
CA LYS A 49 -34.71 -27.10 -48.90
C LYS A 49 -35.64 -26.67 -50.07
N PRO A 50 -35.26 -25.73 -50.96
CA PRO A 50 -34.69 -24.38 -50.80
C PRO A 50 -35.51 -23.33 -51.60
N LYS A 51 -35.24 -22.03 -51.45
CA LYS A 51 -35.71 -21.02 -52.42
C LYS A 51 -34.66 -19.95 -52.74
N THR A 52 -34.25 -19.99 -54.00
CA THR A 52 -34.04 -18.89 -54.96
C THR A 52 -32.94 -17.86 -54.70
N ILE A 53 -31.96 -17.94 -55.61
CA ILE A 53 -30.93 -16.97 -55.97
C ILE A 53 -31.59 -15.81 -56.75
N LEU A 54 -31.27 -14.57 -56.37
CA LEU A 54 -31.25 -13.43 -57.29
C LEU A 54 -29.96 -12.64 -57.05
N SER A 55 -29.28 -12.42 -58.17
CA SER A 55 -28.07 -11.63 -58.40
C SER A 55 -28.31 -10.13 -58.20
N GLU A 56 -27.30 -9.41 -57.69
CA GLU A 56 -26.97 -8.08 -58.21
C GLU A 56 -25.55 -7.65 -57.79
N GLU A 57 -24.99 -6.76 -58.61
CA GLU A 57 -23.57 -6.58 -58.90
C GLU A 57 -22.85 -5.52 -58.05
N SER A 58 -21.53 -5.61 -58.11
CA SER A 58 -20.56 -4.49 -58.19
C SER A 58 -20.22 -3.70 -56.91
N SER A 59 -18.95 -3.79 -56.50
CA SER A 59 -17.96 -2.70 -56.65
C SER A 59 -16.61 -3.09 -56.02
N LEU A 60 -15.57 -3.14 -56.87
CA LEU A 60 -14.17 -3.25 -56.49
C LEU A 60 -13.71 -1.97 -55.75
N LYS A 61 -13.06 -2.15 -54.60
CA LYS A 61 -11.99 -1.26 -54.12
C LYS A 61 -10.77 -2.12 -53.81
N VAL A 62 -9.74 -1.97 -54.63
CA VAL A 62 -8.41 -2.57 -54.43
C VAL A 62 -7.75 -1.83 -53.27
N ASN A 63 -7.73 -2.45 -52.08
CA ASN A 63 -6.88 -2.05 -50.97
C ASN A 63 -5.65 -2.96 -50.96
N ASN A 64 -4.48 -2.39 -51.26
CA ASN A 64 -3.19 -3.06 -51.10
C ASN A 64 -2.85 -3.14 -49.61
N GLN A 65 -2.99 -4.33 -49.03
CA GLN A 65 -2.58 -4.64 -47.66
C GLN A 65 -1.78 -5.94 -47.70
N TYR A 66 -0.45 -5.83 -47.71
CA TYR A 66 0.45 -6.97 -47.54
C TYR A 66 0.94 -6.98 -46.08
N THR A 67 0.61 -8.05 -45.35
CA THR A 67 1.00 -8.30 -43.96
C THR A 67 2.37 -8.98 -43.89
N ILE A 68 3.06 -8.86 -42.74
CA ILE A 68 4.36 -9.51 -42.44
C ILE A 68 4.30 -11.05 -42.61
N GLU A 69 3.11 -11.65 -42.60
CA GLU A 69 2.89 -13.06 -42.94
C GLU A 69 3.33 -13.41 -44.37
N HIS A 70 3.23 -12.48 -45.31
CA HIS A 70 3.65 -12.68 -46.70
C HIS A 70 5.18 -12.76 -46.86
N LEU A 71 5.95 -12.07 -46.00
CA LEU A 71 7.41 -12.08 -46.02
C LEU A 71 8.00 -13.35 -45.38
N VAL A 72 7.24 -14.03 -44.50
CA VAL A 72 7.66 -15.29 -43.87
C VAL A 72 7.18 -16.51 -44.65
N LYS A 73 6.07 -16.40 -45.39
CA LYS A 73 5.61 -17.47 -46.31
C LYS A 73 6.59 -17.72 -47.46
N LEU A 74 7.36 -16.70 -47.86
CA LEU A 74 8.42 -16.81 -48.88
C LEU A 74 9.65 -17.60 -48.39
N ASP A 75 9.87 -17.77 -47.08
CA ASP A 75 11.03 -18.49 -46.54
C ASP A 75 10.80 -20.02 -46.47
N LYS A 76 9.54 -20.48 -46.62
CA LYS A 76 9.19 -21.91 -46.59
C LYS A 76 9.19 -22.59 -47.96
N GLU A 77 9.26 -21.83 -49.07
CA GLU A 77 9.08 -22.39 -50.42
C GLU A 77 10.24 -22.13 -51.41
N SER A 78 11.41 -21.63 -51.00
CA SER A 78 12.52 -21.43 -51.94
C SER A 78 13.89 -21.83 -51.41
N ASN A 79 14.29 -23.06 -51.70
CA ASN A 79 15.69 -23.40 -52.01
C ASN A 79 16.01 -22.81 -53.40
N LEU A 80 16.27 -21.49 -53.50
CA LEU A 80 16.76 -20.88 -54.72
C LEU A 80 17.65 -19.68 -54.39
N GLU A 81 18.77 -19.63 -55.10
CA GLU A 81 19.78 -18.59 -55.10
C GLU A 81 19.19 -17.19 -55.26
N CYS A 82 19.97 -16.20 -54.82
CA CYS A 82 19.73 -14.77 -54.95
C CYS A 82 19.23 -14.37 -56.34
N VAL A 83 17.91 -14.33 -56.53
CA VAL A 83 17.29 -13.63 -57.67
C VAL A 83 16.99 -12.22 -57.21
N ALA A 84 17.72 -11.26 -57.79
CA ALA A 84 17.48 -9.85 -57.66
C ALA A 84 16.02 -9.53 -58.08
N LEU A 85 15.15 -9.27 -57.10
CA LEU A 85 13.81 -8.79 -57.36
C LEU A 85 13.88 -7.38 -57.96
N SER A 86 13.37 -7.27 -59.18
CA SER A 86 13.30 -6.06 -59.98
C SER A 86 12.49 -4.96 -59.28
N SER A 87 12.97 -3.72 -59.46
CA SER A 87 12.75 -2.57 -58.59
C SER A 87 11.38 -1.85 -58.74
N SER A 88 10.38 -2.42 -59.41
CA SER A 88 9.31 -1.61 -59.99
C SER A 88 8.06 -1.34 -59.14
N THR A 89 7.90 -1.91 -57.94
CA THR A 89 6.62 -1.74 -57.18
C THR A 89 6.72 -1.36 -55.70
N ILE A 90 7.90 -1.07 -55.15
CA ILE A 90 8.01 -0.49 -53.79
C ILE A 90 8.62 0.90 -53.90
N LYS A 91 7.76 1.93 -53.96
CA LYS A 91 8.18 3.34 -54.05
C LYS A 91 8.69 3.94 -52.73
N ASP A 92 8.57 3.25 -51.61
CA ASP A 92 9.08 3.74 -50.33
C ASP A 92 10.43 3.12 -49.97
N LYS A 93 11.50 3.87 -50.24
CA LYS A 93 12.86 3.61 -49.76
C LYS A 93 12.89 3.37 -48.24
N GLN A 94 12.07 4.12 -47.49
CA GLN A 94 11.92 3.99 -46.03
C GLN A 94 11.37 2.62 -45.59
N LEU A 95 10.46 2.01 -46.37
CA LEU A 95 9.88 0.70 -46.06
C LEU A 95 10.89 -0.44 -46.30
N ARG A 96 11.73 -0.33 -47.34
CA ARG A 96 12.85 -1.26 -47.54
C ARG A 96 13.89 -1.13 -46.43
N ASP A 97 14.23 0.10 -46.04
CA ASP A 97 15.18 0.35 -44.97
C ASP A 97 14.66 -0.16 -43.60
N CYS A 98 13.36 -0.03 -43.32
CA CYS A 98 12.73 -0.59 -42.11
C CYS A 98 12.67 -2.13 -42.11
N ALA A 99 12.35 -2.78 -43.24
CA ALA A 99 12.31 -4.24 -43.33
C ALA A 99 13.72 -4.86 -43.20
N MET A 100 14.73 -4.21 -43.79
CA MET A 100 16.15 -4.58 -43.68
C MET A 100 16.69 -4.47 -42.26
N LEU A 101 16.19 -3.52 -41.45
CA LEU A 101 16.55 -3.41 -40.04
C LEU A 101 15.83 -4.47 -39.18
N ILE A 102 14.59 -4.87 -39.48
CA ILE A 102 13.83 -5.79 -38.61
C ILE A 102 14.31 -7.25 -38.75
N TYR A 103 14.72 -7.68 -39.94
CA TYR A 103 15.04 -9.08 -40.22
C TYR A 103 16.25 -9.64 -39.42
N PRO A 104 17.40 -8.94 -39.33
CA PRO A 104 18.54 -9.41 -38.54
C PRO A 104 18.21 -9.55 -37.05
N HIS A 105 17.36 -8.66 -36.53
CA HIS A 105 17.01 -8.61 -35.10
C HIS A 105 16.18 -9.83 -34.71
N VAL A 106 15.18 -10.15 -35.52
CA VAL A 106 14.29 -11.29 -35.31
C VAL A 106 15.07 -12.59 -35.44
N LYS A 107 15.97 -12.70 -36.43
CA LYS A 107 16.83 -13.87 -36.63
C LYS A 107 17.75 -14.11 -35.43
N CYS A 108 18.43 -13.07 -34.96
CA CYS A 108 19.33 -13.11 -33.80
C CYS A 108 18.60 -13.50 -32.50
N LEU A 109 17.46 -12.87 -32.21
CA LEU A 109 16.64 -13.21 -31.04
C LEU A 109 16.06 -14.62 -31.10
N THR A 110 15.70 -15.10 -32.30
CA THR A 110 15.21 -16.47 -32.50
C THR A 110 16.31 -17.49 -32.20
N LYS A 111 17.54 -17.22 -32.63
CA LYS A 111 18.72 -18.04 -32.30
C LYS A 111 18.91 -18.14 -30.78
N TYR A 112 18.94 -17.01 -30.07
CA TYR A 112 19.11 -17.02 -28.61
C TYR A 112 17.95 -17.69 -27.86
N LEU A 113 16.72 -17.58 -28.35
CA LEU A 113 15.57 -18.29 -27.77
C LEU A 113 15.69 -19.81 -27.93
N LYS A 114 16.24 -20.30 -29.06
CA LYS A 114 16.50 -21.72 -29.25
C LYS A 114 17.63 -22.24 -28.35
N GLU A 115 18.62 -21.40 -28.06
CA GLU A 115 19.74 -21.74 -27.16
C GLU A 115 19.34 -21.67 -25.67
N ASP A 116 18.56 -20.66 -25.27
CA ASP A 116 18.08 -20.42 -23.90
C ASP A 116 16.62 -19.96 -23.97
N ASN A 117 15.67 -20.91 -23.90
CA ASN A 117 14.23 -20.64 -23.97
C ASN A 117 13.73 -19.64 -22.91
N LEU A 118 14.50 -19.50 -21.82
CA LEU A 118 14.23 -18.65 -20.67
C LEU A 118 14.98 -17.31 -20.71
N ILE A 119 15.64 -16.96 -21.83
CA ILE A 119 16.40 -15.71 -21.95
C ILE A 119 15.54 -14.47 -21.64
N GLY A 120 16.04 -13.61 -20.75
CA GLY A 120 15.39 -12.34 -20.41
C GLY A 120 15.69 -11.23 -21.42
N PRO A 121 14.80 -10.23 -21.59
CA PRO A 121 15.03 -9.04 -22.43
C PRO A 121 16.33 -8.30 -22.17
N THR A 122 16.84 -8.26 -20.93
CA THR A 122 18.11 -7.58 -20.61
C THR A 122 19.31 -8.35 -21.19
N LYS A 123 19.38 -9.66 -20.97
CA LYS A 123 20.43 -10.54 -21.51
C LYS A 123 20.38 -10.58 -23.04
N ALA A 124 19.19 -10.75 -23.61
CA ALA A 124 18.98 -10.72 -25.05
C ALA A 124 19.42 -9.39 -25.68
N ARG A 125 19.10 -8.24 -25.07
CA ARG A 125 19.58 -6.92 -25.53
C ARG A 125 21.10 -6.84 -25.56
N LYS A 126 21.77 -7.33 -24.51
CA LYS A 126 23.24 -7.32 -24.43
C LYS A 126 23.85 -8.15 -25.55
N LEU A 127 23.37 -9.38 -25.74
CA LEU A 127 23.86 -10.27 -26.81
C LEU A 127 23.62 -9.67 -28.20
N MET A 128 22.44 -9.08 -28.46
CA MET A 128 22.18 -8.37 -29.71
C MET A 128 23.15 -7.20 -29.94
N ARG A 129 23.45 -6.43 -28.89
CA ARG A 129 24.42 -5.33 -29.00
C ARG A 129 25.81 -5.85 -29.36
N GLU A 130 26.21 -6.99 -28.79
CA GLU A 130 27.52 -7.60 -29.03
C GLU A 130 27.61 -8.27 -30.42
N GLU A 131 26.58 -8.97 -30.88
CA GLU A 131 26.60 -9.74 -32.14
C GLU A 131 26.31 -8.87 -33.37
N ILE A 132 25.39 -7.90 -33.27
CA ILE A 132 24.95 -7.08 -34.42
C ILE A 132 25.12 -5.57 -34.20
N GLY A 133 25.79 -5.15 -33.11
CA GLY A 133 26.08 -3.72 -32.85
C GLY A 133 24.86 -2.87 -32.49
N LEU A 134 23.70 -3.49 -32.29
CA LEU A 134 22.43 -2.78 -32.20
C LEU A 134 21.96 -2.62 -30.75
N ASP A 135 21.65 -1.38 -30.35
CA ASP A 135 21.13 -1.09 -29.03
C ASP A 135 19.62 -0.77 -29.01
N LEU A 136 18.79 -1.81 -28.86
CA LEU A 136 17.35 -1.65 -28.69
C LEU A 136 16.95 -1.39 -27.24
N SER A 137 15.84 -0.68 -27.02
CA SER A 137 15.27 -0.56 -25.68
C SER A 137 14.88 -1.92 -25.11
N VAL A 138 15.00 -2.12 -23.79
CA VAL A 138 14.60 -3.36 -23.10
C VAL A 138 13.12 -3.69 -23.35
N GLN A 139 12.27 -2.67 -23.48
CA GLN A 139 10.84 -2.85 -23.77
C GLN A 139 10.62 -3.39 -25.19
N THR A 140 11.40 -2.91 -26.17
CA THR A 140 11.35 -3.38 -27.55
C THR A 140 11.80 -4.84 -27.64
N VAL A 141 12.92 -5.18 -26.99
CA VAL A 141 13.41 -6.57 -26.93
C VAL A 141 12.40 -7.49 -26.25
N ASN A 142 11.78 -7.04 -25.15
CA ASN A 142 10.74 -7.81 -24.46
C ASN A 142 9.51 -8.07 -25.35
N LYS A 143 9.09 -7.08 -26.15
CA LYS A 143 8.01 -7.24 -27.12
C LYS A 143 8.35 -8.30 -28.16
N TYR A 144 9.57 -8.26 -28.72
CA TYR A 144 10.01 -9.23 -29.71
C TYR A 144 10.15 -10.64 -29.14
N LEU A 145 10.75 -10.79 -27.95
CA LEU A 145 10.83 -12.08 -27.27
C LEU A 145 9.45 -12.67 -27.01
N LYS A 146 8.47 -11.86 -26.59
CA LYS A 146 7.09 -12.34 -26.39
C LYS A 146 6.49 -12.87 -27.70
N MET A 147 6.59 -12.09 -28.78
CA MET A 147 6.08 -12.49 -30.10
C MET A 147 6.79 -13.74 -30.62
N LEU A 148 8.10 -13.87 -30.42
CA LEU A 148 8.88 -15.02 -30.86
C LEU A 148 8.53 -16.30 -30.08
N ARG A 149 8.29 -16.19 -28.76
CA ARG A 149 7.83 -17.33 -27.95
C ARG A 149 6.47 -17.84 -28.41
N GLU A 150 5.53 -16.93 -28.66
CA GLU A 150 4.21 -17.25 -29.21
C GLU A 150 4.33 -17.97 -30.58
N LYS A 151 5.28 -17.54 -31.42
CA LYS A 151 5.53 -18.15 -32.74
C LYS A 151 6.27 -19.49 -32.71
N LEU A 152 7.19 -19.69 -31.76
CA LEU A 152 8.00 -20.91 -31.67
C LEU A 152 7.22 -22.08 -31.03
N GLY A 153 6.12 -21.81 -30.34
CA GLY A 153 5.19 -22.84 -29.87
C GLY A 153 4.90 -22.81 -28.36
N PRO A 154 4.05 -23.73 -27.87
CA PRO A 154 3.61 -23.77 -26.47
C PRO A 154 4.76 -24.04 -25.49
N GLU A 155 5.78 -24.77 -25.93
CA GLU A 155 7.03 -25.03 -25.21
C GLU A 155 7.79 -23.75 -24.81
N TYR A 156 7.61 -22.64 -25.55
CA TYR A 156 8.18 -21.33 -25.23
C TYR A 156 7.17 -20.36 -24.61
N SER A 157 5.87 -20.59 -24.82
CA SER A 157 4.79 -19.66 -24.46
C SER A 157 4.26 -19.85 -23.03
N ASN A 158 4.35 -21.06 -22.48
CA ASN A 158 3.82 -21.41 -21.16
C ASN A 158 4.77 -21.12 -19.99
N LEU A 159 5.83 -20.34 -20.23
CA LEU A 159 6.81 -20.00 -19.20
C LEU A 159 6.20 -18.98 -18.23
N ASP A 160 6.12 -19.34 -16.94
CA ASP A 160 5.64 -18.45 -15.89
C ASP A 160 6.48 -17.15 -15.88
N PRO A 161 5.86 -15.97 -16.07
CA PRO A 161 6.55 -14.68 -16.00
C PRO A 161 7.36 -14.47 -14.72
N SER A 162 7.03 -15.17 -13.63
CA SER A 162 7.79 -15.14 -12.38
C SER A 162 9.18 -15.78 -12.52
N VAL A 163 9.31 -16.87 -13.27
CA VAL A 163 10.57 -17.60 -13.50
C VAL A 163 11.54 -16.75 -14.34
N ILE A 164 11.02 -16.07 -15.36
CA ILE A 164 11.78 -15.16 -16.23
C ILE A 164 12.25 -13.92 -15.44
N LYS A 165 11.43 -13.40 -14.53
CA LYS A 165 11.80 -12.27 -13.65
C LYS A 165 12.84 -12.66 -12.61
N ASN A 166 12.79 -13.88 -12.09
CA ASN A 166 13.77 -14.37 -11.11
C ASN A 166 15.16 -14.50 -11.75
N ARG A 167 15.27 -15.06 -12.97
CA ARG A 167 16.55 -15.09 -13.71
C ARG A 167 17.09 -13.71 -14.10
N GLN A 168 16.22 -12.74 -14.41
CA GLN A 168 16.67 -11.36 -14.68
C GLN A 168 17.24 -10.65 -13.45
N LEU A 169 16.83 -11.06 -12.24
CA LEU A 169 17.41 -10.54 -11.01
C LEU A 169 18.81 -11.11 -10.77
N ASP A 170 19.12 -12.29 -11.30
CA ASP A 170 20.47 -12.87 -11.26
C ASP A 170 21.45 -12.05 -12.10
N ASP A 171 21.04 -11.56 -13.28
CA ASP A 171 21.88 -10.69 -14.12
C ASP A 171 22.08 -9.27 -13.55
N LEU A 172 21.17 -8.80 -12.68
CA LEU A 172 21.22 -7.48 -12.03
C LEU A 172 21.86 -7.51 -10.64
N ALA A 173 22.10 -8.70 -10.11
CA ALA A 173 22.73 -8.85 -8.81
C ALA A 173 24.24 -8.71 -8.96
N LYS A 174 24.86 -7.90 -8.09
CA LYS A 174 26.31 -7.93 -7.84
C LYS A 174 26.83 -9.33 -7.40
N PHE A 175 25.94 -10.30 -7.27
CA PHE A 175 26.24 -11.68 -6.93
C PHE A 175 26.67 -12.43 -8.19
N LYS A 176 27.96 -12.78 -8.27
CA LYS A 176 28.41 -13.86 -9.17
C LYS A 176 27.86 -15.19 -8.64
N ASN A 177 27.77 -16.22 -9.48
CA ASN A 177 27.32 -17.56 -9.08
C ASN A 177 28.03 -18.06 -7.81
N LEU A 178 29.35 -17.83 -7.73
CA LEU A 178 30.16 -18.13 -6.54
C LEU A 178 29.58 -17.54 -5.25
N HIS A 179 29.07 -16.30 -5.29
CA HIS A 179 28.53 -15.64 -4.10
C HIS A 179 27.19 -16.23 -3.68
N LEU A 180 26.38 -16.71 -4.62
CA LEU A 180 25.14 -17.42 -4.33
C LEU A 180 25.43 -18.80 -3.74
N GLU A 181 26.46 -19.48 -4.23
CA GLU A 181 26.95 -20.75 -3.67
C GLU A 181 27.40 -20.58 -2.21
N CYS A 182 28.24 -19.57 -1.92
CA CYS A 182 28.64 -19.27 -0.53
C CYS A 182 27.42 -19.00 0.37
N LEU A 183 26.46 -18.16 -0.08
CA LEU A 183 25.24 -17.90 0.69
C LEU A 183 24.41 -19.17 0.92
N LYS A 184 24.39 -20.09 -0.05
CA LYS A 184 23.69 -21.37 0.04
C LYS A 184 24.39 -22.30 1.05
N GLU A 185 25.71 -22.32 1.08
CA GLU A 185 26.49 -23.04 2.09
C GLU A 185 26.25 -22.48 3.49
N TYR A 186 26.29 -21.17 3.68
CA TYR A 186 26.00 -20.57 4.98
C TYR A 186 24.59 -20.90 5.48
N LEU A 187 23.61 -20.97 4.58
CA LEU A 187 22.24 -21.37 4.91
C LEU A 187 22.12 -22.86 5.28
N LYS A 188 23.01 -23.73 4.74
CA LYS A 188 23.09 -25.14 5.14
C LYS A 188 23.75 -25.29 6.51
N GLU A 189 24.80 -24.50 6.80
CA GLU A 189 25.47 -24.48 8.11
C GLU A 189 24.54 -23.95 9.21
N ASP A 190 23.85 -22.85 8.93
CA ASP A 190 22.91 -22.21 9.84
C ASP A 190 21.71 -21.67 9.06
N SER A 191 20.60 -22.40 9.11
CA SER A 191 19.35 -22.01 8.45
C SER A 191 18.79 -20.67 8.98
N PHE A 192 19.20 -20.26 10.19
CA PHE A 192 18.78 -19.04 10.86
C PHE A 192 19.74 -17.86 10.64
N ILE A 193 20.82 -18.03 9.87
CA ILE A 193 21.79 -16.96 9.63
C ILE A 193 21.11 -15.68 9.12
N GLY A 194 21.47 -14.55 9.74
CA GLY A 194 20.90 -13.25 9.42
C GLY A 194 21.54 -12.61 8.19
N PRO A 195 20.82 -11.78 7.41
CA PRO A 195 21.39 -11.12 6.23
C PRO A 195 22.63 -10.26 6.50
N THR A 196 22.75 -9.70 7.71
CA THR A 196 23.94 -8.91 8.10
C THR A 196 25.16 -9.80 8.27
N GLU A 197 24.98 -10.95 8.90
CA GLU A 197 26.04 -11.90 9.22
C GLU A 197 26.49 -12.63 7.96
N ALA A 198 25.54 -13.10 7.15
CA ALA A 198 25.81 -13.66 5.83
C ALA A 198 26.56 -12.67 4.93
N ASN A 199 26.25 -11.37 4.98
CA ASN A 199 26.99 -10.35 4.22
C ASN A 199 28.43 -10.18 4.70
N ARG A 200 28.69 -10.33 6.00
CA ARG A 200 30.05 -10.28 6.55
C ARG A 200 30.86 -11.52 6.17
N LYS A 201 30.28 -12.72 6.35
CA LYS A 201 30.90 -13.97 5.89
C LYS A 201 31.23 -13.89 4.39
N LEU A 202 30.25 -13.45 3.59
CA LEU A 202 30.44 -13.26 2.16
C LEU A 202 31.57 -12.25 1.86
N LYS A 203 31.61 -11.10 2.54
CA LYS A 203 32.68 -10.11 2.36
C LYS A 203 34.05 -10.68 2.76
N LYS A 204 34.12 -11.50 3.80
CA LYS A 204 35.37 -12.17 4.23
C LYS A 204 35.85 -13.18 3.20
N ASP A 205 34.95 -14.03 2.70
CA ASP A 205 35.32 -15.17 1.86
C ASP A 205 35.53 -14.76 0.38
N THR A 206 34.86 -13.70 -0.07
CA THR A 206 34.85 -13.29 -1.49
C THR A 206 35.43 -11.89 -1.74
N SER A 207 35.75 -11.14 -0.67
CA SER A 207 36.10 -9.71 -0.72
C SER A 207 35.03 -8.80 -1.34
N LEU A 208 33.84 -9.32 -1.68
CA LEU A 208 32.78 -8.53 -2.28
C LEU A 208 31.97 -7.76 -1.23
N GLU A 209 31.91 -6.44 -1.38
CA GLU A 209 31.03 -5.60 -0.58
C GLU A 209 29.65 -5.48 -1.23
N VAL A 210 28.67 -6.16 -0.62
CA VAL A 210 27.27 -6.11 -1.04
C VAL A 210 26.41 -5.39 -0.02
N SER A 211 25.36 -4.71 -0.48
CA SER A 211 24.38 -4.14 0.44
C SER A 211 23.64 -5.25 1.20
N VAL A 212 23.42 -5.06 2.50
CA VAL A 212 22.66 -6.00 3.33
C VAL A 212 21.24 -6.24 2.78
N SER A 213 20.64 -5.25 2.12
CA SER A 213 19.35 -5.42 1.44
C SER A 213 19.40 -6.38 0.25
N THR A 214 20.50 -6.39 -0.51
CA THR A 214 20.67 -7.33 -1.62
C THR A 214 20.88 -8.74 -1.09
N VAL A 215 21.73 -8.92 -0.08
CA VAL A 215 21.96 -10.21 0.59
C VAL A 215 20.64 -10.76 1.16
N ARG A 216 19.84 -9.91 1.81
CA ARG A 216 18.51 -10.29 2.32
C ARG A 216 17.61 -10.85 1.23
N LYS A 217 17.56 -10.20 0.06
CA LYS A 217 16.76 -10.65 -1.07
C LYS A 217 17.29 -11.98 -1.63
N ALA A 218 18.60 -12.08 -1.86
CA ALA A 218 19.24 -13.30 -2.35
C ALA A 218 18.97 -14.49 -1.44
N MET A 219 19.18 -14.34 -0.13
CA MET A 219 18.87 -15.37 0.86
C MET A 219 17.39 -15.74 0.89
N SER A 220 16.48 -14.77 0.74
CA SER A 220 15.04 -15.05 0.68
C SER A 220 14.67 -15.88 -0.55
N ASN A 221 15.36 -15.70 -1.67
CA ASN A 221 15.14 -16.51 -2.87
C ASN A 221 15.76 -17.90 -2.71
N LEU A 222 17.01 -17.98 -2.23
CA LEU A 222 17.69 -19.25 -1.93
C LEU A 222 16.88 -20.11 -0.95
N ARG A 223 16.30 -19.52 0.09
CA ARG A 223 15.41 -20.24 1.02
C ARG A 223 14.15 -20.80 0.36
N LYS A 224 13.61 -20.14 -0.67
CA LYS A 224 12.47 -20.69 -1.44
C LYS A 224 12.94 -21.84 -2.33
N GLU A 225 14.10 -21.69 -2.96
CA GLU A 225 14.70 -22.72 -3.84
C GLU A 225 15.12 -23.97 -3.06
N MET A 226 15.59 -23.83 -1.82
CA MET A 226 16.00 -24.93 -0.96
C MET A 226 14.83 -25.71 -0.34
N GLY A 227 13.59 -25.28 -0.54
CA GLY A 227 12.38 -26.03 -0.16
C GLY A 227 11.59 -25.46 1.00
N LEU A 228 10.48 -26.13 1.33
CA LEU A 228 9.47 -25.63 2.27
C LEU A 228 10.02 -25.40 3.68
N GLU A 229 10.96 -26.22 4.13
CA GLU A 229 11.59 -26.13 5.45
C GLU A 229 12.26 -24.77 5.68
N TYR A 230 12.94 -24.25 4.66
CA TYR A 230 13.61 -22.94 4.69
C TYR A 230 12.65 -21.78 4.43
N SER A 231 11.61 -22.00 3.62
CA SER A 231 10.60 -20.98 3.30
C SER A 231 9.66 -20.64 4.46
N LYS A 232 9.42 -21.61 5.36
CA LYS A 232 8.53 -21.46 6.53
C LYS A 232 9.20 -20.79 7.73
N LEU A 233 10.50 -20.51 7.67
CA LEU A 233 11.17 -19.66 8.65
C LEU A 233 10.61 -18.24 8.54
N ASP A 234 9.56 -17.96 9.31
CA ASP A 234 9.00 -16.64 9.40
C ASP A 234 10.10 -15.66 9.85
N GLN A 235 10.12 -14.49 9.22
CA GLN A 235 11.06 -13.42 9.55
C GLN A 235 10.96 -13.04 11.02
N SER A 236 9.78 -13.22 11.65
CA SER A 236 9.56 -13.05 13.08
C SER A 236 10.36 -14.05 13.93
N THR A 237 10.40 -15.34 13.56
CA THR A 237 11.14 -16.41 14.26
C THR A 237 12.65 -16.20 14.15
N ILE A 238 13.14 -15.78 12.98
CA ILE A 238 14.56 -15.40 12.81
C ILE A 238 14.90 -14.21 13.73
N ASN A 239 14.00 -13.22 13.84
CA ASN A 239 14.23 -12.05 14.68
C ASN A 239 14.15 -12.38 16.19
N SER A 240 13.26 -13.27 16.62
CA SER A 240 13.10 -13.64 18.03
C SER A 240 14.30 -14.44 18.55
N ARG A 241 14.77 -15.44 17.77
CA ARG A 241 15.98 -16.20 18.10
C ARG A 241 17.21 -15.29 18.15
N ARG A 242 17.33 -14.38 17.18
CA ARG A 242 18.41 -13.38 17.15
C ARG A 242 18.36 -12.42 18.34
N LEU A 243 17.18 -12.06 18.85
CA LEU A 243 17.07 -11.25 20.06
C LEU A 243 17.47 -12.04 21.31
N ALA A 244 17.11 -13.33 21.38
CA ALA A 244 17.53 -14.22 22.46
C ALA A 244 19.06 -14.39 22.49
N ASP A 245 19.68 -14.68 21.34
CA ASP A 245 21.14 -14.89 21.25
C ASP A 245 21.94 -13.59 21.40
N ARG A 246 21.44 -12.45 20.92
CA ARG A 246 22.10 -11.15 21.10
C ARG A 246 21.98 -10.57 22.51
N SER A 247 21.06 -11.08 23.30
CA SER A 247 20.85 -10.58 24.67
C SER A 247 21.89 -11.12 25.66
N LYS A 248 22.61 -12.19 25.31
CA LYS A 248 23.56 -12.87 26.21
C LYS A 248 24.99 -12.71 25.73
N LEU A 249 25.79 -11.97 26.49
CA LEU A 249 27.26 -12.04 26.38
C LEU A 249 27.68 -13.44 26.83
N LYS A 250 28.20 -14.24 25.90
CA LYS A 250 28.90 -15.52 26.20
C LYS A 250 30.26 -15.27 26.86
N ASP A 251 30.85 -16.30 27.46
CA ASP A 251 32.08 -16.20 28.26
C ASP A 251 33.25 -15.56 27.50
N PHE A 252 33.47 -15.93 26.23
CA PHE A 252 34.53 -15.32 25.41
C PHE A 252 34.35 -13.81 25.20
N HIS A 253 33.12 -13.30 25.18
CA HIS A 253 32.89 -11.85 25.12
C HIS A 253 33.23 -11.18 26.44
N LEU A 254 32.99 -11.86 27.56
CA LEU A 254 33.39 -11.38 28.89
C LEU A 254 34.91 -11.36 29.01
N GLU A 255 35.62 -12.35 28.46
CA GLU A 255 37.08 -12.35 28.37
C GLU A 255 37.62 -11.20 27.51
N CYS A 256 37.01 -10.93 26.36
CA CYS A 256 37.33 -9.77 25.53
C CYS A 256 37.13 -8.45 26.32
N LEU A 257 35.99 -8.28 27.00
CA LEU A 257 35.76 -7.11 27.85
C LEU A 257 36.77 -7.01 29.02
N LYS A 258 37.19 -8.14 29.61
CA LYS A 258 38.26 -8.18 30.62
C LYS A 258 39.60 -7.72 30.04
N LYS A 259 39.96 -8.18 28.83
CA LYS A 259 41.18 -7.75 28.11
C LYS A 259 41.15 -6.24 27.84
N ILE A 260 40.04 -5.73 27.30
CA ILE A 260 39.83 -4.30 27.06
C ILE A 260 39.97 -3.48 28.35
N LEU A 261 39.47 -3.99 29.48
CA LEU A 261 39.61 -3.33 30.79
C LEU A 261 41.05 -3.35 31.33
N LYS A 262 41.85 -4.38 31.01
CA LYS A 262 43.28 -4.42 31.35
C LYS A 262 44.08 -3.38 30.55
N GLU A 263 43.69 -3.11 29.31
CA GLU A 263 44.31 -2.09 28.46
C GLU A 263 43.89 -0.66 28.85
N SER A 264 42.63 -0.49 29.26
CA SER A 264 42.08 0.81 29.66
C SER A 264 40.98 0.65 30.72
N ASP A 265 41.38 0.81 31.98
CA ASP A 265 40.51 0.76 33.17
C ASP A 265 39.34 1.76 33.13
N SER A 266 39.50 2.85 32.39
CA SER A 266 38.60 4.00 32.27
C SER A 266 37.77 4.01 30.99
N ILE A 267 37.79 2.93 30.20
CA ILE A 267 37.07 2.88 28.93
C ILE A 267 35.55 3.05 29.09
N GLY A 268 34.97 3.95 28.29
CA GLY A 268 33.53 4.16 28.23
C GLY A 268 32.79 3.02 27.51
N SER A 269 31.56 2.72 27.93
CA SER A 269 30.79 1.58 27.40
C SER A 269 30.50 1.65 25.89
N ALA A 270 30.46 2.85 25.30
CA ALA A 270 30.32 3.01 23.85
C ALA A 270 31.59 2.55 23.12
N LYS A 271 32.77 3.00 23.57
CA LYS A 271 34.05 2.61 22.99
C LYS A 271 34.30 1.11 23.19
N ALA A 272 34.03 0.59 24.38
CA ALA A 272 34.13 -0.85 24.64
C ALA A 272 33.18 -1.70 23.79
N ARG A 273 31.95 -1.21 23.52
CA ARG A 273 31.03 -1.87 22.57
C ARG A 273 31.64 -1.92 21.18
N ASP A 274 32.25 -0.82 20.72
CA ASP A 274 32.80 -0.74 19.37
C ASP A 274 34.02 -1.65 19.21
N ILE A 275 34.90 -1.72 20.23
CA ILE A 275 36.03 -2.66 20.25
C ILE A 275 35.52 -4.11 20.34
N LEU A 276 34.58 -4.40 21.24
CA LEU A 276 33.98 -5.75 21.32
C LEU A 276 33.36 -6.15 19.98
N TYR A 277 32.67 -5.22 19.30
CA TYR A 277 32.10 -5.45 17.98
C TYR A 277 33.18 -5.68 16.92
N GLN A 278 34.31 -4.97 16.99
CA GLN A 278 35.44 -5.20 16.08
C GLN A 278 36.12 -6.56 16.32
N GLU A 279 36.30 -6.98 17.58
CA GLU A 279 36.99 -8.23 17.92
C GLU A 279 36.09 -9.47 17.79
N THR A 280 34.81 -9.36 18.15
CA THR A 280 33.89 -10.52 18.28
C THR A 280 32.70 -10.49 17.33
N ASP A 281 32.50 -9.39 16.61
CA ASP A 281 31.38 -9.16 15.70
C ASP A 281 29.98 -9.16 16.37
N LEU A 282 29.94 -9.19 17.71
CA LEU A 282 28.72 -9.12 18.51
C LEU A 282 28.31 -7.67 18.77
N TYR A 283 27.19 -7.27 18.17
CA TYR A 283 26.59 -5.97 18.44
C TYR A 283 25.69 -6.03 19.67
N VAL A 284 26.20 -5.53 20.80
CA VAL A 284 25.50 -5.48 22.09
C VAL A 284 25.00 -4.07 22.38
N SER A 285 23.86 -3.96 23.07
CA SER A 285 23.36 -2.65 23.51
C SER A 285 24.33 -1.99 24.51
N ILE A 286 24.54 -0.67 24.41
CA ILE A 286 25.39 0.08 25.34
C ILE A 286 25.01 -0.15 26.81
N PRO A 287 23.71 -0.18 27.20
CA PRO A 287 23.31 -0.48 28.58
C PRO A 287 23.71 -1.89 29.06
N THR A 288 23.75 -2.88 28.16
CA THR A 288 24.24 -4.22 28.51
C THR A 288 25.76 -4.19 28.71
N ILE A 289 26.52 -3.59 27.79
CA ILE A 289 27.98 -3.42 27.95
C ILE A 289 28.32 -2.69 29.24
N TYR A 290 27.60 -1.61 29.58
CA TYR A 290 27.78 -0.90 30.84
C TYR A 290 27.61 -1.80 32.07
N ARG A 291 26.53 -2.60 32.11
CA ARG A 291 26.28 -3.53 33.22
C ARG A 291 27.41 -4.56 33.39
N HIS A 292 27.88 -5.13 32.29
CA HIS A 292 28.96 -6.12 32.33
C HIS A 292 30.32 -5.50 32.66
N LEU A 293 30.68 -4.34 32.08
CA LEU A 293 31.90 -3.63 32.47
C LEU A 293 31.90 -3.26 33.95
N LYS A 294 30.75 -2.84 34.50
CA LYS A 294 30.61 -2.53 35.93
C LYS A 294 30.83 -3.77 36.80
N ALA A 295 30.28 -4.92 36.41
CA ALA A 295 30.50 -6.18 37.12
C ALA A 295 31.97 -6.63 37.04
N LEU A 296 32.57 -6.60 35.84
CA LEU A 296 33.97 -6.98 35.61
C LEU A 296 34.96 -6.08 36.38
N LYS A 297 34.74 -4.76 36.42
CA LYS A 297 35.56 -3.84 37.23
C LYS A 297 35.50 -4.19 38.72
N LYS A 298 34.32 -4.55 39.22
CA LYS A 298 34.14 -5.00 40.61
C LYS A 298 34.88 -6.31 40.88
N GLU A 299 34.78 -7.28 39.97
CA GLU A 299 35.52 -8.56 40.07
C GLU A 299 37.03 -8.37 40.03
N MET A 300 37.53 -7.40 39.26
CA MET A 300 38.95 -7.10 39.12
C MET A 300 39.52 -6.19 40.23
N GLY A 301 38.72 -5.80 41.22
CA GLY A 301 39.16 -4.89 42.29
C GLY A 301 39.49 -3.47 41.81
N ILE A 302 38.98 -3.06 40.64
CA ILE A 302 39.15 -1.69 40.14
C ILE A 302 38.17 -0.82 40.93
N GLU A 303 38.63 -0.28 42.06
CA GLU A 303 37.87 0.62 42.93
C GLU A 303 37.31 1.77 42.10
N ASN A 304 35.98 1.88 42.03
CA ASN A 304 35.31 2.85 41.16
C ASN A 304 35.72 4.28 41.54
N PRO A 305 36.48 5.02 40.71
CA PRO A 305 36.50 6.46 40.82
C PRO A 305 35.17 6.91 40.23
N ASN A 306 34.13 6.88 41.05
CA ASN A 306 32.90 7.64 40.86
C ASN A 306 32.50 7.73 39.38
N ILE A 307 32.27 6.58 38.71
CA ILE A 307 31.96 6.55 37.27
C ILE A 307 30.67 7.32 37.09
N ASP A 308 30.88 8.56 36.70
CA ASP A 308 29.93 9.62 36.72
C ASP A 308 28.75 9.16 35.86
N GLN A 309 27.62 8.92 36.53
CA GLN A 309 26.34 8.59 35.88
C GLN A 309 25.88 9.70 34.91
N SER A 310 26.66 10.78 34.79
CA SER A 310 26.51 11.89 33.85
C SER A 310 26.68 11.47 32.38
N THR A 311 27.49 10.46 32.05
CA THR A 311 27.86 10.19 30.63
C THR A 311 27.01 9.12 29.91
N VAL A 312 26.31 8.23 30.62
CA VAL A 312 25.47 7.17 29.98
C VAL A 312 23.99 7.57 29.82
N LYS A 313 23.67 8.86 29.98
CA LYS A 313 22.42 9.42 29.43
C LYS A 313 22.69 9.91 28.01
N SER A 314 22.89 8.99 27.07
CA SER A 314 22.71 9.25 25.62
C SER A 314 21.23 9.44 25.23
N ARG A 315 20.37 9.83 26.16
CA ARG A 315 19.22 10.65 25.80
C ARG A 315 19.84 11.92 25.25
N ARG A 316 19.63 12.20 23.96
CA ARG A 316 19.82 13.51 23.33
C ARG A 316 19.84 14.62 24.39
N PRO A 317 20.80 15.54 24.40
CA PRO A 317 20.80 16.68 25.30
C PRO A 317 19.60 17.60 24.95
N GLY A 318 18.39 17.13 25.22
CA GLY A 318 17.28 17.99 25.50
C GLY A 318 17.62 18.58 26.84
N CYS A 319 18.10 19.82 26.82
CA CYS A 319 18.38 20.67 27.96
C CYS A 319 17.42 20.34 29.11
N ARG A 320 17.86 19.46 30.02
CA ARG A 320 17.25 19.36 31.34
C ARG A 320 17.85 20.49 32.15
N THR A 321 17.56 21.72 31.74
CA THR A 321 17.67 22.87 32.62
C THR A 321 16.81 22.52 33.84
N LYS A 322 17.49 22.12 34.92
CA LYS A 322 16.84 21.93 36.21
C LYS A 322 16.19 23.27 36.55
N PHE A 323 14.94 23.25 36.98
CA PHE A 323 14.33 24.43 37.57
C PHE A 323 15.25 24.88 38.72
N LYS A 324 15.74 26.12 38.64
CA LYS A 324 16.30 26.83 39.79
C LYS A 324 15.13 27.28 40.67
N ASP A 325 15.38 27.52 41.95
CA ASP A 325 14.33 27.88 42.91
C ASP A 325 13.58 29.15 42.48
N LEU A 326 14.29 30.13 41.92
CA LEU A 326 13.71 31.35 41.29
C LEU A 326 12.62 31.04 40.23
N HIS A 327 12.83 30.01 39.40
CA HIS A 327 11.86 29.63 38.37
C HIS A 327 10.62 28.94 38.96
N LEU A 328 10.80 28.19 40.06
CA LEU A 328 9.67 27.59 40.78
C LEU A 328 8.85 28.67 41.47
N GLU A 329 9.48 29.70 42.00
CA GLU A 329 8.82 30.85 42.60
C GLU A 329 8.03 31.66 41.57
N CYS A 330 8.61 31.96 40.40
CA CYS A 330 7.89 32.60 39.30
C CYS A 330 6.66 31.78 38.88
N LEU A 331 6.84 30.46 38.70
CA LEU A 331 5.74 29.56 38.33
C LEU A 331 4.65 29.50 39.41
N ARG A 332 5.03 29.52 40.69
CA ARG A 332 4.12 29.58 41.84
C ARG A 332 3.33 30.89 41.81
N ASN A 333 3.98 32.03 41.58
CA ASN A 333 3.33 33.34 41.48
C ASN A 333 2.30 33.39 40.33
N TYR A 334 2.60 32.80 39.17
CA TYR A 334 1.60 32.70 38.10
C TYR A 334 0.41 31.81 38.46
N LEU A 335 0.64 30.69 39.15
CA LEU A 335 -0.43 29.82 39.61
C LEU A 335 -1.32 30.48 40.68
N VAL A 336 -0.75 31.37 41.50
CA VAL A 336 -1.52 32.20 42.45
C VAL A 336 -2.37 33.22 41.70
N LYS A 337 -1.79 33.93 40.71
CA LYS A 337 -2.49 34.94 39.90
C LYS A 337 -3.58 34.34 39.01
N ASP A 338 -3.28 33.20 38.38
CA ASP A 338 -4.20 32.45 37.54
C ASP A 338 -4.06 30.95 37.78
N ARG A 339 -5.01 30.41 38.57
CA ARG A 339 -5.06 28.97 38.91
C ARG A 339 -5.14 28.08 37.66
N PHE A 340 -5.66 28.60 36.55
CA PHE A 340 -5.95 27.86 35.33
C PHE A 340 -4.94 28.06 34.21
N ILE A 341 -3.85 28.80 34.43
CA ILE A 341 -2.81 29.02 33.43
C ILE A 341 -2.33 27.69 32.83
N GLY A 342 -2.22 27.65 31.50
CA GLY A 342 -1.78 26.47 30.76
C GLY A 342 -0.25 26.29 30.84
N PRO A 343 0.29 25.07 30.72
CA PRO A 343 1.74 24.85 30.72
C PRO A 343 2.50 25.60 29.62
N ALA A 344 1.87 25.82 28.47
CA ALA A 344 2.47 26.57 27.37
C ALA A 344 2.55 28.07 27.67
N GLU A 345 1.48 28.65 28.20
CA GLU A 345 1.46 30.05 28.60
C GLU A 345 2.42 30.31 29.77
N ALA A 346 2.41 29.44 30.78
CA ALA A 346 3.35 29.52 31.89
C ALA A 346 4.82 29.40 31.42
N LYS A 347 5.10 28.55 30.41
CA LYS A 347 6.43 28.45 29.79
C LYS A 347 6.84 29.81 29.20
N ASN A 348 5.97 30.42 28.39
CA ASN A 348 6.29 31.67 27.71
C ASN A 348 6.53 32.79 28.71
N ARG A 349 5.68 32.92 29.74
CA ARG A 349 5.87 33.94 30.79
C ARG A 349 7.17 33.75 31.58
N ILE A 350 7.53 32.51 31.96
CA ILE A 350 8.82 32.26 32.62
C ILE A 350 9.98 32.64 31.70
N GLN A 351 9.89 32.31 30.41
CA GLN A 351 10.94 32.64 29.45
C GLN A 351 11.06 34.16 29.25
N GLU A 352 9.95 34.90 29.27
CA GLU A 352 9.92 36.36 29.21
C GLU A 352 10.51 36.98 30.48
N ASP A 353 10.13 36.50 31.67
CA ASP A 353 10.56 37.09 32.94
C ASP A 353 12.00 36.71 33.33
N THR A 354 12.49 35.52 32.95
CA THR A 354 13.82 35.03 33.40
C THR A 354 14.82 34.77 32.27
N GLY A 355 14.40 34.86 31.01
CA GLY A 355 15.24 34.56 29.84
C GLY A 355 15.61 33.08 29.69
N LEU A 356 15.16 32.19 30.60
CA LEU A 356 15.53 30.78 30.55
C LEU A 356 14.55 29.97 29.71
N GLU A 357 15.05 29.32 28.67
CA GLU A 357 14.25 28.38 27.90
C GLU A 357 14.10 27.04 28.64
N ILE A 358 12.89 26.80 29.17
CA ILE A 358 12.55 25.55 29.87
C ILE A 358 11.66 24.70 28.97
N GLY A 359 11.96 23.40 28.85
CA GLY A 359 11.13 22.46 28.10
C GLY A 359 9.70 22.36 28.66
N LEU A 360 8.69 22.31 27.76
CA LEU A 360 7.27 22.25 28.12
C LEU A 360 6.92 21.09 29.08
N SER A 361 7.54 19.92 28.87
CA SER A 361 7.34 18.76 29.74
C SER A 361 7.87 18.98 31.16
N THR A 362 8.90 19.81 31.33
CA THR A 362 9.44 20.19 32.63
C THR A 362 8.50 21.18 33.34
N ILE A 363 8.01 22.21 32.63
CA ILE A 363 7.00 23.15 33.15
C ILE A 363 5.75 22.38 33.63
N GLN A 364 5.23 21.47 32.81
CA GLN A 364 4.05 20.69 33.15
C GLN A 364 4.23 19.86 34.43
N LYS A 365 5.40 19.23 34.61
CA LYS A 365 5.73 18.49 35.83
C LYS A 365 5.84 19.41 37.04
N ALA A 366 6.52 20.54 36.91
CA ALA A 366 6.67 21.54 37.97
C ALA A 366 5.31 22.11 38.42
N MET A 367 4.45 22.50 37.47
CA MET A 367 3.09 22.96 37.76
C MET A 367 2.25 21.90 38.48
N THR A 368 2.37 20.64 38.06
CA THR A 368 1.64 19.54 38.70
C THR A 368 2.08 19.35 40.15
N LYS A 369 3.39 19.51 40.42
CA LYS A 369 3.94 19.45 41.78
C LYS A 369 3.47 20.66 42.61
N LEU A 370 3.61 21.87 42.09
CA LEU A 370 3.20 23.11 42.76
C LEU A 370 1.70 23.14 43.07
N ARG A 371 0.84 22.73 42.12
CA ARG A 371 -0.61 22.66 42.35
C ARG A 371 -0.98 21.70 43.48
N LYS A 372 -0.27 20.56 43.60
CA LYS A 372 -0.44 19.63 44.72
C LYS A 372 0.03 20.26 46.04
N GLU A 373 1.21 20.88 46.06
CA GLU A 373 1.75 21.53 47.26
C GLU A 373 0.86 22.67 47.76
N MET A 374 0.21 23.40 46.86
CA MET A 374 -0.69 24.51 47.18
C MET A 374 -2.12 24.07 47.49
N ASN A 375 -2.43 22.77 47.54
CA ASN A 375 -3.79 22.23 47.68
C ASN A 375 -4.80 22.86 46.70
N ILE A 376 -4.35 23.18 45.48
CA ILE A 376 -5.25 23.59 44.40
C ILE A 376 -5.90 22.30 43.92
N GLU A 377 -7.01 21.93 44.57
CA GLU A 377 -7.69 20.65 44.39
C GLU A 377 -7.85 20.28 42.92
N ARG A 378 -7.58 19.01 42.66
CA ARG A 378 -7.82 18.32 41.39
C ARG A 378 -9.33 18.23 41.11
N ALA A 379 -10.02 19.35 40.92
CA ALA A 379 -11.02 19.35 39.87
C ALA A 379 -10.23 18.96 38.64
N SER A 380 -10.37 17.72 38.18
CA SER A 380 -9.62 17.17 37.07
C SER A 380 -9.59 18.27 36.01
N LEU A 381 -8.39 18.82 35.78
CA LEU A 381 -8.16 19.69 34.64
C LEU A 381 -8.23 18.74 33.45
N ASP A 382 -9.46 18.29 33.17
CA ASP A 382 -9.81 17.64 31.96
C ASP A 382 -9.24 18.57 30.90
N GLN A 383 -8.23 18.08 30.19
CA GLN A 383 -7.57 18.87 29.15
C GLN A 383 -8.59 19.38 28.13
N SER A 384 -9.79 18.77 28.09
CA SER A 384 -10.95 19.26 27.37
C SER A 384 -11.42 20.65 27.86
N ALA A 385 -11.47 20.91 29.17
CA ALA A 385 -11.91 22.19 29.75
C ALA A 385 -10.91 23.33 29.48
N VAL A 386 -9.60 23.02 29.53
CA VAL A 386 -8.54 24.00 29.18
C VAL A 386 -8.50 24.27 27.68
N LYS A 387 -8.61 23.24 26.83
CA LYS A 387 -8.76 23.42 25.37
C LYS A 387 -10.03 24.20 25.01
N ASN A 388 -11.11 24.04 25.78
CA ASN A 388 -12.34 24.80 25.59
C ASN A 388 -12.21 26.27 26.07
N ARG A 389 -11.32 26.59 27.01
CA ARG A 389 -11.04 27.99 27.41
C ARG A 389 -10.13 28.71 26.41
N GLU A 390 -9.08 28.05 25.93
CA GLU A 390 -8.17 28.64 24.92
C GLU A 390 -8.89 28.91 23.58
N LEU A 391 -9.93 28.12 23.26
CA LEU A 391 -10.85 28.38 22.15
C LEU A 391 -11.93 29.43 22.45
N LYS A 392 -12.26 29.69 23.73
CA LYS A 392 -13.20 30.75 24.12
C LYS A 392 -12.59 32.15 23.96
N ASP A 393 -11.28 32.31 24.14
CA ASP A 393 -10.64 33.62 24.04
C ASP A 393 -10.13 33.97 22.63
N ARG A 394 -9.92 32.99 21.74
CA ARG A 394 -9.40 33.24 20.38
C ARG A 394 -10.40 33.78 19.36
N ALA A 395 -11.68 33.97 19.70
CA ALA A 395 -12.62 34.73 18.88
C ALA A 395 -13.85 35.15 19.70
N LYS A 396 -13.70 36.14 20.57
CA LYS A 396 -14.88 36.85 21.11
C LYS A 396 -15.47 37.67 19.96
N LEU A 397 -16.51 37.12 19.33
CA LEU A 397 -17.43 37.93 18.53
C LEU A 397 -17.96 39.01 19.47
N LYS A 398 -17.67 40.28 19.16
CA LYS A 398 -18.27 41.43 19.84
C LYS A 398 -19.74 41.51 19.44
N ASP A 399 -20.53 42.28 20.19
CA ASP A 399 -21.96 42.45 19.91
C ASP A 399 -22.22 42.98 18.50
N SER A 400 -21.36 43.89 18.00
CA SER A 400 -21.41 44.36 16.61
C SER A 400 -21.25 43.24 15.57
N HIS A 401 -20.43 42.23 15.85
CA HIS A 401 -20.28 41.07 14.95
C HIS A 401 -21.51 40.15 15.02
N LEU A 402 -22.10 40.00 16.21
CA LEU A 402 -23.35 39.24 16.36
C LEU A 402 -24.49 39.92 15.62
N GLU A 403 -24.53 41.25 15.62
CA GLU A 403 -25.50 42.04 14.88
C GLU A 403 -25.35 41.88 13.36
N CYS A 404 -24.12 41.89 12.84
CA CYS A 404 -23.83 41.56 11.44
C CYS A 404 -24.29 40.14 11.08
N LEU A 405 -23.95 39.15 11.92
CA LEU A 405 -24.39 37.76 11.70
C LEU A 405 -25.92 37.62 11.77
N LYS A 406 -26.59 38.40 12.63
CA LYS A 406 -28.05 38.45 12.74
C LYS A 406 -28.66 39.04 11.46
N LYS A 407 -28.07 40.11 10.92
CA LYS A 407 -28.44 40.70 9.63
C LYS A 407 -28.33 39.68 8.50
N TYR A 408 -27.20 38.96 8.38
CA TYR A 408 -27.05 37.93 7.34
C TYR A 408 -28.07 36.79 7.46
N LEU A 409 -28.43 36.40 8.68
CA LEU A 409 -29.46 35.37 8.90
C LEU A 409 -30.87 35.85 8.57
N ASN A 410 -31.15 37.15 8.69
CA ASN A 410 -32.41 37.75 8.26
C ASN A 410 -32.48 37.87 6.73
N GLU A 411 -31.35 38.11 6.06
CA GLU A 411 -31.26 38.13 4.60
C GLU A 411 -31.41 36.71 4.00
N ASP A 412 -30.69 35.74 4.56
CA ASP A 412 -30.75 34.32 4.16
C ASP A 412 -30.58 33.42 5.39
N ILE A 413 -31.70 32.84 5.84
CA ILE A 413 -31.69 31.96 7.02
C ILE A 413 -30.84 30.70 6.81
N LEU A 414 -30.59 30.30 5.55
CA LEU A 414 -29.83 29.11 5.17
C LEU A 414 -28.34 29.39 4.93
N ILE A 415 -27.88 30.64 5.03
CA ILE A 415 -26.48 31.02 4.79
C ILE A 415 -25.51 30.12 5.57
N GLY A 416 -24.45 29.69 4.89
CA GLY A 416 -23.46 28.76 5.45
C GLY A 416 -22.45 29.45 6.36
N PRO A 417 -21.93 28.80 7.42
CA PRO A 417 -20.93 29.42 8.31
C PRO A 417 -19.67 29.92 7.62
N THR A 418 -19.26 29.30 6.51
CA THR A 418 -18.10 29.74 5.72
C THR A 418 -18.39 31.05 5.00
N GLU A 419 -19.58 31.17 4.40
CA GLU A 419 -19.99 32.37 3.69
C GLU A 419 -20.20 33.53 4.66
N SER A 420 -20.92 33.31 5.76
CA SER A 420 -21.09 34.33 6.81
C SER A 420 -19.75 34.77 7.41
N ARG A 421 -18.78 33.86 7.53
CA ARG A 421 -17.43 34.20 8.00
C ARG A 421 -16.70 35.09 7.00
N ASN A 422 -16.85 34.86 5.70
CA ASN A 422 -16.22 35.67 4.67
C ASN A 422 -16.84 37.07 4.62
N ARG A 423 -18.18 37.17 4.61
CA ARG A 423 -18.88 38.47 4.69
C ARG A 423 -18.52 39.26 5.95
N LEU A 424 -18.52 38.59 7.10
CA LEU A 424 -18.12 39.22 8.36
C LEU A 424 -16.67 39.71 8.32
N GLN A 425 -15.76 38.96 7.70
CA GLN A 425 -14.36 39.38 7.52
C GLN A 425 -14.24 40.57 6.57
N GLU A 426 -15.05 40.62 5.50
CA GLU A 426 -15.07 41.75 4.56
C GLU A 426 -15.59 43.04 5.22
N GLU A 427 -16.65 42.96 6.03
CA GLU A 427 -17.24 44.13 6.68
C GLU A 427 -16.44 44.63 7.89
N THR A 428 -15.82 43.73 8.66
CA THR A 428 -15.19 44.07 9.94
C THR A 428 -13.67 44.01 9.92
N ASN A 429 -13.07 43.53 8.81
CA ASN A 429 -11.66 43.17 8.70
C ASN A 429 -11.16 42.16 9.75
N LEU A 430 -12.05 41.51 10.50
CA LEU A 430 -11.68 40.59 11.57
C LEU A 430 -11.59 39.15 11.06
N LYS A 431 -10.39 38.57 11.14
CA LYS A 431 -10.15 37.16 10.81
C LYS A 431 -10.67 36.24 11.91
N ILE A 432 -11.93 35.83 11.80
CA ILE A 432 -12.59 34.91 12.73
C ILE A 432 -12.54 33.47 12.19
N SER A 433 -12.45 32.49 13.09
CA SER A 433 -12.55 31.07 12.72
C SER A 433 -13.98 30.71 12.29
N VAL A 434 -14.10 29.89 11.24
CA VAL A 434 -15.40 29.39 10.75
C VAL A 434 -16.19 28.67 11.86
N TYR A 435 -15.48 28.04 12.81
CA TYR A 435 -16.10 27.37 13.95
C TYR A 435 -16.79 28.34 14.92
N ALA A 436 -16.18 29.49 15.20
CA ALA A 436 -16.78 30.51 16.07
C ALA A 436 -18.05 31.11 15.44
N VAL A 437 -17.99 31.44 14.14
CA VAL A 437 -19.15 31.90 13.37
C VAL A 437 -20.28 30.88 13.37
N LYS A 438 -19.96 29.60 13.13
CA LYS A 438 -20.95 28.51 13.19
C LYS A 438 -21.68 28.44 14.54
N ARG A 439 -20.95 28.56 15.66
CA ARG A 439 -21.56 28.53 17.00
C ARG A 439 -22.44 29.75 17.26
N ALA A 440 -22.02 30.94 16.85
CA ALA A 440 -22.81 32.16 17.02
C ALA A 440 -24.09 32.12 16.18
N MET A 441 -24.00 31.72 14.91
CA MET A 441 -25.18 31.55 14.06
C MET A 441 -26.16 30.52 14.61
N LEU A 442 -25.68 29.43 15.22
CA LEU A 442 -26.56 28.46 15.89
C LEU A 442 -27.34 29.06 17.06
N LYS A 443 -26.74 30.00 17.81
CA LYS A 443 -27.43 30.72 18.89
C LYS A 443 -28.43 31.73 18.31
N LEU A 444 -27.97 32.57 17.38
CA LEU A 444 -28.82 33.58 16.72
C LEU A 444 -30.03 32.96 16.03
N ARG A 445 -29.88 31.81 15.37
CA ARG A 445 -31.02 31.08 14.77
C ARG A 445 -32.06 30.64 15.81
N LYS A 446 -31.63 30.23 17.00
CA LYS A 446 -32.54 29.87 18.10
C LYS A 446 -33.27 31.10 18.66
N GLU A 447 -32.61 32.26 18.65
CA GLU A 447 -33.20 33.54 19.10
C GLU A 447 -34.18 34.12 18.08
N ILE A 448 -33.86 34.05 16.78
CA ILE A 448 -34.72 34.58 15.71
C ILE A 448 -35.95 33.70 15.49
N ASN A 449 -35.84 32.37 15.71
CA ASN A 449 -36.94 31.46 15.40
C ASN A 449 -37.02 30.25 16.34
N VAL A 450 -37.94 30.28 17.31
CA VAL A 450 -38.12 29.24 18.34
C VAL A 450 -38.53 27.89 17.73
N GLU A 451 -39.28 27.90 16.61
CA GLU A 451 -39.70 26.67 15.94
C GLU A 451 -38.57 25.90 15.24
N TYR A 452 -37.42 26.54 14.98
CA TYR A 452 -36.24 25.89 14.39
C TYR A 452 -35.30 25.29 15.45
N ALA A 453 -35.54 25.52 16.74
CA ALA A 453 -34.69 24.99 17.82
C ALA A 453 -34.72 23.45 17.93
N ASN A 454 -35.77 22.81 17.39
CA ASN A 454 -35.95 21.36 17.34
C ASN A 454 -35.35 20.68 16.09
N LEU A 455 -34.71 21.44 15.20
CA LEU A 455 -33.84 20.88 14.18
C LEU A 455 -32.50 20.52 14.82
N ASP A 456 -32.53 19.42 15.57
CA ASP A 456 -31.35 18.77 16.11
C ASP A 456 -30.27 18.68 15.02
N THR A 457 -29.05 19.07 15.36
CA THR A 457 -27.90 19.01 14.45
C THR A 457 -27.59 17.58 13.96
N SER A 458 -28.17 16.55 14.58
CA SER A 458 -28.23 15.18 14.04
C SER A 458 -29.17 15.11 12.82
N SER A 459 -30.35 15.71 12.91
CA SER A 459 -31.30 15.94 11.82
C SER A 459 -30.75 16.91 10.78
N VAL A 460 -29.75 17.75 11.02
CA VAL A 460 -29.10 18.49 9.93
C VAL A 460 -28.03 17.62 9.24
N LYS A 461 -27.38 16.66 9.90
CA LYS A 461 -26.59 15.68 9.14
C LYS A 461 -27.47 14.70 8.35
N ASP A 462 -28.65 14.36 8.84
CA ASP A 462 -29.62 13.53 8.12
C ASP A 462 -30.57 14.29 7.19
N ARG A 463 -30.81 15.58 7.39
CA ARG A 463 -31.55 16.43 6.44
C ARG A 463 -30.65 17.15 5.45
N GLN A 464 -29.39 17.43 5.77
CA GLN A 464 -28.40 17.86 4.79
C GLN A 464 -27.86 16.66 4.01
N SER A 465 -28.12 15.41 4.43
CA SER A 465 -28.05 14.24 3.56
C SER A 465 -29.34 14.04 2.74
N LYS A 466 -30.54 14.33 3.30
CA LYS A 466 -31.81 14.28 2.54
C LYS A 466 -32.04 15.42 1.53
N HIS A 467 -31.48 16.62 1.74
CA HIS A 467 -31.54 17.73 0.78
C HIS A 467 -30.30 17.84 -0.12
N ARG A 468 -29.21 17.12 0.17
CA ARG A 468 -28.06 17.01 -0.75
C ARG A 468 -28.04 15.73 -1.57
N SER A 469 -28.95 14.79 -1.35
CA SER A 469 -29.30 13.91 -2.46
C SER A 469 -30.01 14.79 -3.49
N LYS A 470 -29.27 15.28 -4.49
CA LYS A 470 -29.80 15.82 -5.75
C LYS A 470 -30.85 14.86 -6.39
N LEU A 471 -30.92 13.62 -5.91
CA LEU A 471 -31.91 12.61 -6.25
C LEU A 471 -33.25 12.90 -5.53
N LYS A 472 -34.24 13.36 -6.29
CA LYS A 472 -35.66 13.40 -5.92
C LYS A 472 -36.25 11.99 -5.99
N ASP A 473 -37.47 11.80 -5.49
CA ASP A 473 -38.15 10.49 -5.49
C ASP A 473 -38.32 9.91 -6.90
N ALA A 474 -38.59 10.76 -7.90
CA ALA A 474 -38.62 10.34 -9.30
C ALA A 474 -37.29 9.72 -9.75
N HIS A 475 -36.15 10.28 -9.32
CA HIS A 475 -34.82 9.74 -9.64
C HIS A 475 -34.57 8.41 -8.93
N LEU A 476 -35.02 8.27 -7.67
CA LEU A 476 -34.93 7.02 -6.92
C LEU A 476 -35.80 5.93 -7.56
N ALA A 477 -36.98 6.27 -8.06
CA ALA A 477 -37.86 5.36 -8.80
C ALA A 477 -37.21 4.85 -10.09
N LEU A 478 -36.54 5.74 -10.85
CA LEU A 478 -35.75 5.34 -12.03
C LEU A 478 -34.59 4.43 -11.67
N LEU A 479 -33.81 4.76 -10.63
CA LEU A 479 -32.73 3.90 -10.15
C LEU A 479 -33.24 2.52 -9.70
N ARG A 480 -34.41 2.46 -9.06
CA ARG A 480 -35.09 1.22 -8.69
C ARG A 480 -35.50 0.41 -9.92
N LYS A 481 -36.02 1.07 -10.98
CA LYS A 481 -36.34 0.44 -12.27
C LYS A 481 -35.10 -0.14 -12.97
N TYR A 482 -33.97 0.57 -12.92
CA TYR A 482 -32.70 0.06 -13.47
C TYR A 482 -32.19 -1.15 -12.70
N LEU A 483 -32.27 -1.11 -11.37
CA LEU A 483 -31.91 -2.24 -10.53
C LEU A 483 -32.78 -3.46 -10.81
N ALA A 484 -34.10 -3.29 -10.95
CA ALA A 484 -35.01 -4.38 -11.29
C ALA A 484 -34.70 -5.03 -12.65
N ARG A 485 -34.17 -4.28 -13.62
CA ARG A 485 -33.74 -4.80 -14.93
C ARG A 485 -32.36 -5.48 -14.86
N ASP A 486 -31.45 -4.96 -14.05
CA ASP A 486 -30.06 -5.42 -13.91
C ASP A 486 -29.61 -5.22 -12.46
N ASN A 487 -29.81 -6.22 -11.61
CA ASN A 487 -29.49 -6.17 -10.17
C ASN A 487 -28.01 -5.82 -9.92
N PHE A 488 -27.13 -6.12 -10.89
CA PHE A 488 -25.70 -5.92 -10.83
C PHE A 488 -25.21 -4.62 -11.50
N ILE A 489 -26.12 -3.74 -11.93
CA ILE A 489 -25.75 -2.47 -12.55
C ILE A 489 -24.82 -1.66 -11.62
N GLY A 490 -23.67 -1.26 -12.17
CA GLY A 490 -22.68 -0.46 -11.44
C GLY A 490 -23.11 1.01 -11.31
N PRO A 491 -22.62 1.74 -10.29
CA PRO A 491 -23.03 3.12 -10.02
C PRO A 491 -22.73 4.08 -11.17
N THR A 492 -21.65 3.88 -11.93
CA THR A 492 -21.34 4.70 -13.12
C THR A 492 -22.34 4.48 -14.25
N LYS A 493 -22.73 3.22 -14.52
CA LYS A 493 -23.69 2.90 -15.59
C LYS A 493 -25.09 3.42 -15.21
N ALA A 494 -25.50 3.26 -13.95
CA ALA A 494 -26.75 3.80 -13.45
C ALA A 494 -26.76 5.34 -13.45
N TRP A 495 -25.63 5.98 -13.17
CA TRP A 495 -25.50 7.43 -13.28
C TRP A 495 -25.68 7.92 -14.71
N ASN A 496 -25.02 7.29 -15.70
CA ASN A 496 -25.18 7.66 -17.11
C ASN A 496 -26.64 7.55 -17.56
N LEU A 497 -27.32 6.44 -17.23
CA LEU A 497 -28.74 6.26 -17.58
C LEU A 497 -29.63 7.32 -16.94
N LEU A 498 -29.40 7.61 -15.66
CA LEU A 498 -30.17 8.64 -14.95
C LEU A 498 -29.91 10.03 -15.55
N HIS A 499 -28.66 10.34 -15.91
CA HIS A 499 -28.29 11.61 -16.55
C HIS A 499 -28.90 11.75 -17.95
N GLU A 500 -28.88 10.69 -18.76
CA GLU A 500 -29.53 10.65 -20.08
C GLU A 500 -31.04 10.89 -19.98
N GLU A 501 -31.73 10.31 -18.99
CA GLU A 501 -33.19 10.44 -18.86
C GLU A 501 -33.64 11.74 -18.16
N THR A 502 -32.82 12.32 -17.28
CA THR A 502 -33.26 13.42 -16.40
C THR A 502 -32.40 14.68 -16.49
N SER A 503 -31.31 14.65 -17.27
CA SER A 503 -30.28 15.70 -17.33
C SER A 503 -29.67 16.06 -15.98
N LEU A 504 -29.82 15.20 -14.96
CA LEU A 504 -29.43 15.50 -13.60
C LEU A 504 -27.94 15.25 -13.37
N GLU A 505 -27.18 16.31 -13.11
CA GLU A 505 -25.77 16.20 -12.74
C GLU A 505 -25.60 15.89 -11.25
N VAL A 506 -25.41 14.61 -10.93
CA VAL A 506 -25.03 14.17 -9.58
C VAL A 506 -23.67 13.50 -9.55
N HIS A 507 -22.99 13.53 -8.42
CA HIS A 507 -21.74 12.80 -8.29
C HIS A 507 -21.99 11.28 -8.22
N VAL A 508 -21.13 10.46 -8.84
CA VAL A 508 -21.28 8.98 -8.90
C VAL A 508 -21.36 8.35 -7.50
N SER A 509 -20.64 8.90 -6.52
CA SER A 509 -20.72 8.42 -5.13
C SER A 509 -22.12 8.60 -4.50
N THR A 510 -22.89 9.60 -4.93
CA THR A 510 -24.28 9.82 -4.49
C THR A 510 -25.19 8.72 -5.05
N ILE A 511 -25.03 8.37 -6.33
CA ILE A 511 -25.73 7.25 -6.97
C ILE A 511 -25.38 5.93 -6.27
N GLN A 512 -24.09 5.70 -5.99
CA GLN A 512 -23.63 4.50 -5.31
C GLN A 512 -24.31 4.32 -3.94
N ARG A 513 -24.40 5.39 -3.14
CA ARG A 513 -25.10 5.34 -1.83
C ARG A 513 -26.59 5.08 -2.00
N ALA A 514 -27.25 5.76 -2.95
CA ALA A 514 -28.67 5.58 -3.22
C ALA A 514 -28.99 4.15 -3.67
N MET A 515 -28.21 3.60 -4.60
CA MET A 515 -28.37 2.22 -5.06
C MET A 515 -28.08 1.19 -3.97
N LYS A 516 -27.09 1.43 -3.11
CA LYS A 516 -26.83 0.55 -1.96
C LYS A 516 -28.06 0.48 -1.05
N LYS A 517 -28.69 1.64 -0.76
CA LYS A 517 -29.91 1.69 0.02
C LYS A 517 -31.08 1.00 -0.69
N LEU A 518 -31.31 1.31 -1.97
CA LEU A 518 -32.39 0.69 -2.75
C LEU A 518 -32.26 -0.83 -2.84
N ARG A 519 -31.06 -1.38 -2.93
CA ARG A 519 -30.83 -2.84 -2.90
C ARG A 519 -31.25 -3.47 -1.58
N ILE A 520 -30.96 -2.82 -0.45
CA ILE A 520 -31.44 -3.26 0.88
C ILE A 520 -32.96 -3.25 0.91
N ASP A 521 -33.56 -2.13 0.48
CA ASP A 521 -35.02 -1.95 0.49
C ASP A 521 -35.73 -2.95 -0.44
N MET A 522 -35.04 -3.50 -1.44
CA MET A 522 -35.54 -4.52 -2.36
C MET A 522 -35.23 -5.97 -1.92
N GLY A 523 -34.59 -6.17 -0.76
CA GLY A 523 -34.23 -7.52 -0.27
C GLY A 523 -33.09 -8.19 -1.05
N LEU A 524 -32.28 -7.44 -1.78
CA LEU A 524 -31.12 -7.96 -2.50
C LEU A 524 -29.94 -8.07 -1.51
N GLU A 525 -29.66 -9.28 -1.01
CA GLU A 525 -28.64 -9.53 0.02
C GLU A 525 -27.25 -8.95 -0.35
N ILE A 526 -26.69 -8.13 0.54
CA ILE A 526 -25.42 -7.40 0.34
C ILE A 526 -24.18 -8.27 0.65
N SER A 527 -24.37 -9.42 1.28
CA SER A 527 -23.32 -10.28 1.84
C SER A 527 -22.25 -10.72 0.82
N SER A 528 -22.55 -10.73 -0.49
CA SER A 528 -21.57 -11.05 -1.55
C SER A 528 -20.91 -9.83 -2.23
N LEU A 529 -21.44 -8.61 -2.05
CA LEU A 529 -21.00 -7.43 -2.82
C LEU A 529 -19.80 -6.69 -2.18
N ASP A 530 -19.77 -6.54 -0.86
CA ASP A 530 -18.71 -5.75 -0.19
C ASP A 530 -17.35 -6.50 -0.15
N SER A 531 -17.36 -7.84 -0.20
CA SER A 531 -16.15 -8.68 -0.33
C SER A 531 -15.59 -8.68 -1.77
N SER A 532 -16.46 -8.72 -2.78
CA SER A 532 -16.09 -8.54 -4.20
C SER A 532 -15.59 -7.12 -4.52
N MET A 533 -16.03 -6.09 -3.79
CA MET A 533 -15.57 -4.71 -4.02
C MET A 533 -14.26 -4.36 -3.29
N ARG A 534 -13.92 -5.01 -2.17
CA ARG A 534 -12.60 -4.83 -1.52
C ARG A 534 -11.48 -5.56 -2.26
N ASN A 535 -11.74 -6.75 -2.80
CA ASN A 535 -10.77 -7.50 -3.61
C ASN A 535 -10.67 -6.97 -5.06
N ALA A 536 -11.61 -6.13 -5.50
CA ALA A 536 -11.60 -5.49 -6.81
C ALA A 536 -10.77 -4.22 -6.92
N LYS A 537 -10.22 -3.70 -5.81
CA LYS A 537 -9.26 -2.57 -5.88
C LYS A 537 -7.90 -2.99 -6.43
N SER A 538 -7.62 -4.28 -6.63
CA SER A 538 -6.43 -4.74 -7.35
C SER A 538 -6.68 -5.17 -8.80
N THR A 539 -7.92 -5.44 -9.24
CA THR A 539 -8.24 -5.83 -10.62
C THR A 539 -9.74 -5.72 -10.92
N LYS A 540 -10.21 -4.58 -11.45
CA LYS A 540 -11.48 -4.52 -12.22
C LYS A 540 -11.29 -3.63 -13.46
N GLN A 541 -11.02 -4.27 -14.60
CA GLN A 541 -11.19 -3.68 -15.92
C GLN A 541 -12.68 -3.45 -16.20
N ALA A 542 -13.03 -2.26 -16.67
CA ALA A 542 -14.40 -1.94 -17.07
C ALA A 542 -14.73 -2.60 -18.42
N LYS A 543 -15.32 -3.81 -18.41
CA LYS A 543 -15.74 -4.53 -19.63
C LYS A 543 -16.43 -3.59 -20.63
N LEU A 544 -15.84 -3.45 -21.82
CA LEU A 544 -16.40 -2.66 -22.91
C LEU A 544 -17.75 -3.22 -23.38
N LYS A 545 -18.69 -2.32 -23.72
CA LYS A 545 -19.95 -2.70 -24.38
C LYS A 545 -19.65 -3.38 -25.73
N VAL A 546 -20.57 -4.22 -26.21
CA VAL A 546 -20.41 -4.93 -27.49
C VAL A 546 -20.16 -3.96 -28.66
N SER A 547 -20.83 -2.80 -28.68
CA SER A 547 -20.61 -1.77 -29.70
C SER A 547 -19.20 -1.17 -29.67
N GLN A 548 -18.62 -0.99 -28.49
CA GLN A 548 -17.26 -0.51 -28.29
C GLN A 548 -16.24 -1.57 -28.72
N LEU A 549 -16.48 -2.84 -28.39
CA LEU A 549 -15.66 -3.96 -28.88
C LEU A 549 -15.73 -4.07 -30.40
N LYS A 550 -16.90 -3.83 -31.03
CA LYS A 550 -17.02 -3.78 -32.50
C LYS A 550 -16.17 -2.67 -33.11
N ARG A 551 -16.09 -1.49 -32.49
CA ARG A 551 -15.21 -0.39 -32.94
C ARG A 551 -13.73 -0.73 -32.81
N LEU A 552 -13.32 -1.30 -31.68
CA LEU A 552 -11.93 -1.76 -31.52
C LEU A 552 -11.57 -2.88 -32.51
N LYS A 553 -12.51 -3.79 -32.82
CA LYS A 553 -12.35 -4.77 -33.90
C LYS A 553 -12.20 -4.09 -35.27
N LYS A 554 -12.94 -3.02 -35.53
CA LYS A 554 -12.80 -2.22 -36.76
C LYS A 554 -11.41 -1.59 -36.85
N TYR A 555 -10.91 -0.98 -35.78
CA TYR A 555 -9.55 -0.40 -35.79
C TYR A 555 -8.48 -1.44 -36.09
N LEU A 556 -8.62 -2.65 -35.54
CA LEU A 556 -7.70 -3.76 -35.81
C LEU A 556 -7.83 -4.32 -37.24
N LYS A 557 -8.98 -4.15 -37.90
CA LYS A 557 -9.18 -4.51 -39.31
C LYS A 557 -8.58 -3.45 -40.24
N ASP A 558 -8.74 -2.18 -39.88
CA ASP A 558 -8.23 -1.03 -40.64
C ASP A 558 -6.70 -0.92 -40.50
N ASP A 559 -6.15 -1.26 -39.33
CA ASP A 559 -4.71 -1.33 -39.05
C ASP A 559 -4.41 -2.47 -38.05
N GLU A 560 -3.89 -3.58 -38.56
CA GLU A 560 -3.54 -4.77 -37.76
C GLU A 560 -2.50 -4.47 -36.67
N PHE A 561 -1.67 -3.44 -36.86
CA PHE A 561 -0.55 -3.08 -36.00
C PHE A 561 -0.84 -1.87 -35.10
N ILE A 562 -2.08 -1.37 -35.04
CA ILE A 562 -2.45 -0.18 -34.28
C ILE A 562 -1.94 -0.25 -32.83
N GLY A 563 -1.18 0.77 -32.43
CA GLY A 563 -0.60 0.86 -31.10
C GLY A 563 -1.66 1.13 -30.03
N PRO A 564 -1.51 0.65 -28.77
CA PRO A 564 -2.50 0.90 -27.71
C PRO A 564 -2.76 2.38 -27.41
N MET A 565 -1.77 3.26 -27.63
CA MET A 565 -1.94 4.69 -27.45
C MET A 565 -2.76 5.33 -28.58
N GLU A 566 -2.50 4.90 -29.82
CA GLU A 566 -3.24 5.37 -30.99
C GLU A 566 -4.68 4.86 -30.98
N ALA A 567 -4.88 3.57 -30.72
CA ALA A 567 -6.21 2.99 -30.54
C ALA A 567 -6.98 3.69 -29.42
N ARG A 568 -6.30 4.06 -28.31
CA ARG A 568 -6.90 4.85 -27.23
C ARG A 568 -7.35 6.22 -27.72
N ASN A 569 -6.50 6.94 -28.44
CA ASN A 569 -6.84 8.29 -28.90
C ASN A 569 -8.00 8.25 -29.90
N ARG A 570 -7.98 7.34 -30.89
CA ARG A 570 -9.10 7.15 -31.83
C ARG A 570 -10.39 6.74 -31.11
N PHE A 571 -10.27 5.84 -30.13
CA PHE A 571 -11.42 5.42 -29.33
C PHE A 571 -11.99 6.56 -28.47
N GLU A 572 -11.13 7.38 -27.88
CA GLU A 572 -11.52 8.54 -27.08
C GLU A 572 -12.16 9.62 -27.95
N GLU A 573 -11.62 9.89 -29.14
CA GLU A 573 -12.20 10.81 -30.13
C GLU A 573 -13.59 10.34 -30.60
N GLU A 574 -13.74 9.05 -30.93
CA GLU A 574 -15.00 8.54 -31.47
C GLU A 574 -16.10 8.28 -30.43
N THR A 575 -15.72 8.07 -29.16
CA THR A 575 -16.67 7.66 -28.11
C THR A 575 -16.76 8.61 -26.93
N GLY A 576 -15.83 9.58 -26.82
CA GLY A 576 -15.67 10.44 -25.64
C GLY A 576 -15.16 9.70 -24.40
N ILE A 577 -14.83 8.41 -24.50
CA ILE A 577 -14.45 7.58 -23.34
C ILE A 577 -12.95 7.45 -23.27
N ARG A 578 -12.39 8.06 -22.23
CA ARG A 578 -10.97 7.98 -21.92
C ARG A 578 -10.62 6.70 -21.18
N LEU A 579 -9.98 5.76 -21.88
CA LEU A 579 -9.42 4.54 -21.29
C LEU A 579 -7.96 4.72 -20.88
N THR A 580 -7.50 3.98 -19.88
CA THR A 580 -6.05 3.92 -19.61
C THR A 580 -5.35 3.13 -20.72
N ILE A 581 -4.07 3.43 -20.97
CA ILE A 581 -3.27 2.72 -21.98
C ILE A 581 -3.19 1.22 -21.66
N SER A 582 -3.08 0.86 -20.37
CA SER A 582 -3.08 -0.54 -19.94
C SER A 582 -4.38 -1.26 -20.28
N ASN A 583 -5.54 -0.64 -20.03
CA ASN A 583 -6.84 -1.23 -20.36
C ASN A 583 -6.98 -1.38 -21.88
N MET A 584 -6.57 -0.38 -22.65
CA MET A 584 -6.65 -0.45 -24.12
C MET A 584 -5.78 -1.58 -24.67
N ARG A 585 -4.54 -1.71 -24.17
CA ARG A 585 -3.64 -2.81 -24.54
C ARG A 585 -4.29 -4.17 -24.29
N GLU A 586 -4.94 -4.33 -23.16
CA GLU A 586 -5.58 -5.59 -22.79
C GLU A 586 -6.82 -5.93 -23.62
N TYR A 587 -7.62 -4.93 -24.01
CA TYR A 587 -8.73 -5.15 -24.93
C TYR A 587 -8.26 -5.57 -26.32
N LEU A 588 -7.21 -4.93 -26.83
CA LEU A 588 -6.65 -5.29 -28.13
C LEU A 588 -6.09 -6.72 -28.13
N ILE A 589 -5.40 -7.13 -27.06
CA ILE A 589 -4.90 -8.51 -26.90
C ILE A 589 -6.07 -9.51 -26.92
N ASN A 590 -7.07 -9.29 -26.07
CA ASN A 590 -8.24 -10.18 -25.99
C ASN A 590 -9.01 -10.29 -27.31
N ILE A 591 -9.09 -9.20 -28.09
CA ILE A 591 -9.74 -9.22 -29.41
C ILE A 591 -8.92 -10.04 -30.40
N LYS A 592 -7.59 -9.89 -30.41
CA LYS A 592 -6.69 -10.67 -31.27
C LYS A 592 -6.76 -12.16 -30.95
N GLU A 593 -6.60 -12.55 -29.69
CA GLU A 593 -6.67 -13.94 -29.25
C GLU A 593 -7.98 -14.63 -29.64
N LYS A 594 -9.12 -13.94 -29.47
CA LYS A 594 -10.42 -14.47 -29.90
C LYS A 594 -10.61 -14.58 -31.41
N SER A 595 -9.88 -13.78 -32.19
CA SER A 595 -9.97 -13.81 -33.64
C SER A 595 -9.14 -14.97 -34.23
N TYR A 596 -8.07 -15.38 -33.55
CA TYR A 596 -7.28 -16.56 -33.94
C TYR A 596 -7.97 -17.89 -33.64
N ASN A 597 -8.82 -17.96 -32.61
CA ASN A 597 -9.50 -19.20 -32.22
C ASN A 597 -10.80 -19.50 -33.02
N ILE A 598 -11.19 -18.63 -33.95
CA ILE A 598 -12.41 -18.79 -34.78
C ILE A 598 -12.09 -19.27 -36.20
N ASN A 599 -10.80 -19.32 -36.56
CA ASN A 599 -10.27 -19.98 -37.76
C ASN A 599 -9.71 -21.34 -37.37
#